data_AF-L7VDY4-F1
#
_entry.id   AF-L7VDY4-F1
#
_cell.length_a   1.000
_cell.length_b   1.000
_cell.length_c   1.000
_cell.angle_alpha   90.00
_cell.angle_beta   90.00
_cell.angle_gamma   90.00
#
_symmetry.space_group_name_H-M   'P 1'
#
loop_
_entity.id
_entity.type
_entity.pdbx_description
1 polymer ?
#
loop_
_entity_poly.entity_id
_entity_poly.type
_entity_poly.pdbx_seq_one_letter_code
_entity_poly.pdbx_strand_id
1 'polypeptide(L)'
;MVLHNDHWLAQVLGKIKEGAVRVIVDRDRCEGNAVCLGIAPDIFDLDDDDYAVVKTDPIPPDQEALAEQAIAECPRAALLRED
;
A
#
# COMPACT_ATOMS: atom_id res chain seq x y z
N MET A 1 7.11 -27.05 31.36
CA MET A 1 7.96 -25.90 31.02
C MET A 1 8.04 -25.88 29.50
N VAL A 2 7.23 -25.04 28.87
CA VAL A 2 6.88 -25.16 27.44
C VAL A 2 8.04 -24.68 26.59
N LEU A 3 8.67 -25.61 25.86
CA LEU A 3 9.48 -25.32 24.68
C LEU A 3 8.57 -25.49 23.46
N HIS A 4 7.88 -24.43 23.04
CA HIS A 4 7.22 -24.30 21.73
C HIS A 4 7.59 -22.89 21.23
N ASN A 5 8.86 -22.66 20.91
CA ASN A 5 9.57 -22.95 19.65
C ASN A 5 9.15 -21.96 18.56
N ASP A 6 10.06 -21.03 18.27
CA ASP A 6 9.92 -19.78 17.48
C ASP A 6 9.42 -19.96 16.02
N HIS A 7 9.19 -21.21 15.62
CA HIS A 7 8.67 -21.62 14.31
C HIS A 7 7.21 -21.19 14.06
N TRP A 8 6.37 -21.07 15.09
CA TRP A 8 4.97 -20.61 14.91
C TRP A 8 4.91 -19.13 14.50
N LEU A 9 5.69 -18.26 15.14
CA LEU A 9 5.79 -16.85 14.75
C LEU A 9 6.33 -16.71 13.32
N ALA A 10 7.37 -17.47 12.97
CA ALA A 10 7.94 -17.44 11.62
C ALA A 10 6.97 -17.93 10.52
N GLN A 11 6.15 -18.95 10.79
CA GLN A 11 5.12 -19.41 9.84
C GLN A 11 3.94 -18.43 9.72
N VAL A 12 3.50 -17.82 10.82
CA VAL A 12 2.42 -16.82 10.80
C VAL A 12 2.90 -15.55 10.11
N LEU A 13 4.08 -15.02 10.46
CA LEU A 13 4.69 -13.86 9.80
C LEU A 13 5.06 -14.15 8.34
N GLY A 14 5.47 -15.38 8.02
CA GLY A 14 5.75 -15.82 6.66
C GLY A 14 4.51 -15.83 5.77
N LYS A 15 3.37 -16.34 6.27
CA LYS A 15 2.08 -16.29 5.56
C LYS A 15 1.52 -14.88 5.36
N ILE A 16 1.82 -13.95 6.27
CA ILE A 16 1.43 -12.53 6.13
C ILE A 16 2.21 -11.86 4.98
N LYS A 17 3.39 -12.37 4.61
CA LYS A 17 4.21 -11.80 3.52
C LYS A 17 3.83 -12.27 2.11
N GLU A 18 3.18 -13.42 1.97
CA GLU A 18 2.92 -14.07 0.66
C GLU A 18 1.60 -13.63 -0.02
N GLY A 19 0.91 -12.63 0.52
CA GLY A 19 -0.32 -12.06 -0.08
C GLY A 19 -0.52 -10.60 0.27
N ALA A 20 0.58 -9.86 0.46
CA ALA A 20 0.54 -8.50 0.97
C ALA A 20 0.38 -7.52 -0.20
N VAL A 21 -0.76 -6.82 -0.27
CA VAL A 21 -1.04 -5.82 -1.31
C VAL A 21 -0.02 -4.69 -1.23
N ARG A 22 0.52 -4.32 -2.38
CA ARG A 22 1.37 -3.13 -2.56
C ARG A 22 0.81 -2.23 -3.63
N VAL A 23 1.21 -0.96 -3.57
CA VAL A 23 0.89 0.02 -4.61
C VAL A 23 2.18 0.66 -5.10
N ILE A 24 2.33 0.76 -6.41
CA ILE A 24 3.42 1.47 -7.08
C ILE A 24 2.86 2.74 -7.71
N VAL A 25 3.59 3.84 -7.59
CA VAL A 25 3.27 5.09 -8.27
C VAL A 25 4.09 5.20 -9.55
N ASP A 26 3.41 5.21 -10.70
CA ASP A 26 3.97 5.63 -11.97
C ASP A 26 4.11 7.15 -11.97
N ARG A 27 5.33 7.63 -11.71
CA ARG A 27 5.62 9.08 -11.64
C ARG A 27 5.46 9.78 -12.98
N ASP A 28 5.67 9.10 -14.10
CA ASP A 28 5.53 9.72 -15.43
C ASP A 28 4.05 10.03 -15.75
N ARG A 29 3.12 9.29 -15.12
CA ARG A 29 1.68 9.50 -15.25
C ARG A 29 1.08 10.35 -14.13
N CYS A 30 1.75 10.44 -12.99
CA CYS A 30 1.26 11.20 -11.85
C CYS A 30 1.36 12.71 -12.15
N GLU A 31 0.26 13.43 -11.93
CA GLU A 31 0.16 14.89 -12.18
C GLU A 31 -0.25 15.65 -10.90
N GLY A 32 0.00 15.08 -9.71
CA GLY A 32 -0.22 15.77 -8.44
C GLY A 32 -1.69 16.09 -8.08
N ASN A 33 -2.65 15.32 -8.62
CA ASN A 33 -4.09 15.57 -8.39
C ASN A 33 -4.56 15.34 -6.93
N ALA A 34 -3.72 14.73 -6.07
CA ALA A 34 -3.98 14.47 -4.65
C ALA A 34 -5.24 13.65 -4.29
N VAL A 35 -5.93 13.05 -5.28
CA VAL A 35 -7.13 12.21 -5.04
C VAL A 35 -6.82 11.02 -4.13
N CYS A 36 -5.68 10.37 -4.32
CA CYS A 36 -5.25 9.24 -3.48
C CYS A 36 -5.01 9.63 -2.01
N LEU A 37 -4.37 10.78 -1.76
CA LEU A 37 -4.20 11.34 -0.42
C LEU A 37 -5.57 11.64 0.21
N GLY A 38 -6.53 12.14 -0.57
CA GLY A 38 -7.89 12.41 -0.08
C GLY A 38 -8.68 11.15 0.31
N ILE A 39 -8.49 10.04 -0.41
CA ILE A 39 -9.18 8.77 -0.17
C ILE A 39 -8.54 7.97 0.96
N ALA A 40 -7.20 7.84 0.91
CA ALA A 40 -6.45 6.97 1.80
C ALA A 40 -5.24 7.72 2.38
N PRO A 41 -5.48 8.72 3.24
CA PRO A 41 -4.43 9.55 3.80
C PRO A 41 -3.47 8.79 4.70
N ASP A 42 -3.79 7.56 5.13
CA ASP A 42 -2.88 6.68 5.88
C ASP A 42 -2.00 5.81 4.98
N ILE A 43 -2.25 5.80 3.67
CA ILE A 43 -1.53 5.01 2.67
C ILE A 43 -0.66 5.89 1.77
N PHE A 44 -1.18 7.05 1.37
CA PHE A 44 -0.52 7.96 0.45
C PHE A 44 -0.11 9.26 1.14
N ASP A 45 0.91 9.89 0.57
CA ASP A 45 1.31 11.26 0.83
C ASP A 45 1.71 11.93 -0.50
N LEU A 46 2.04 13.22 -0.46
CA LEU A 46 2.72 13.91 -1.55
C LEU A 46 4.15 14.25 -1.12
N ASP A 47 5.11 14.15 -2.04
CA ASP A 47 6.46 14.64 -1.81
C ASP A 47 6.57 16.16 -2.04
N ASP A 48 7.80 16.69 -1.94
CA ASP A 48 8.08 18.13 -2.09
C ASP A 48 7.77 18.67 -3.51
N ASP A 49 7.61 17.78 -4.50
CA ASP A 49 7.28 18.10 -5.88
C ASP A 49 5.79 17.79 -6.20
N ASP A 50 4.95 17.63 -5.18
CA ASP A 50 3.52 17.29 -5.24
C ASP A 50 3.19 15.93 -5.90
N TYR A 51 4.18 15.03 -6.06
CA TYR A 51 3.95 13.69 -6.58
C TYR A 51 3.51 12.74 -5.46
N ALA A 52 2.52 11.89 -5.77
CA ALA A 52 2.09 10.84 -4.88
C ALA A 52 3.26 9.91 -4.48
N VAL A 53 3.32 9.57 -3.20
CA VAL A 53 4.20 8.54 -2.63
C VAL A 53 3.37 7.60 -1.75
N VAL A 54 3.82 6.35 -1.63
CA VAL A 54 3.21 5.36 -0.72
C VAL A 54 3.98 5.37 0.59
N LYS A 55 3.31 5.72 1.69
CA LYS A 55 3.92 5.75 3.02
C LYS A 55 3.74 4.46 3.82
N THR A 56 2.79 3.63 3.41
CA THR A 56 2.51 2.34 4.06
C THR A 56 2.65 1.23 3.02
N ASP A 57 3.74 0.47 3.12
CA ASP A 57 4.05 -0.68 2.25
C ASP A 57 4.61 -1.84 3.11
N PRO A 58 4.03 -3.04 3.07
CA PRO A 58 2.78 -3.39 2.38
C PRO A 58 1.54 -2.76 3.00
N ILE A 59 0.46 -2.69 2.23
CA ILE A 59 -0.85 -2.21 2.69
C ILE A 59 -1.42 -3.20 3.72
N PRO A 60 -1.83 -2.74 4.92
CA PRO A 60 -2.51 -3.56 5.91
C PRO A 60 -3.85 -4.09 5.37
N PRO A 61 -4.26 -5.32 5.74
CA PRO A 61 -5.52 -5.91 5.26
C PRO A 61 -6.78 -5.05 5.49
N ASP A 62 -6.80 -4.27 6.58
CA ASP A 62 -7.89 -3.35 6.90
C ASP A 62 -7.89 -2.04 6.07
N GLN A 63 -6.83 -1.80 5.30
CA GLN A 63 -6.68 -0.65 4.41
C GLN A 63 -6.69 -1.01 2.91
N GLU A 64 -6.72 -2.30 2.55
CA GLU A 64 -6.73 -2.76 1.15
C GLU A 64 -7.88 -2.15 0.35
N ALA A 65 -9.09 -2.07 0.92
CA ALA A 65 -10.24 -1.48 0.25
C ALA A 65 -10.04 0.01 -0.09
N LEU A 66 -9.35 0.75 0.77
CA LEU A 66 -9.01 2.16 0.53
C LEU A 66 -7.91 2.30 -0.53
N ALA A 67 -6.93 1.39 -0.54
CA ALA A 67 -5.91 1.34 -1.59
C ALA A 67 -6.54 1.05 -2.96
N GLU A 68 -7.44 0.07 -3.05
CA GLU A 68 -8.17 -0.26 -4.28
C GLU A 68 -9.03 0.90 -4.79
N GLN A 69 -9.73 1.60 -3.89
CA GLN A 69 -10.48 2.79 -4.25
C GLN A 69 -9.56 3.90 -4.78
N ALA A 70 -8.44 4.17 -4.11
CA ALA A 70 -7.47 5.17 -4.56
C ALA A 70 -6.87 4.82 -5.93
N ILE A 71 -6.58 3.54 -6.19
CA ILE A 71 -6.13 3.06 -7.50
C ILE A 71 -7.17 3.36 -8.57
N ALA A 72 -8.43 2.98 -8.32
CA ALA A 72 -9.52 3.14 -9.27
C ALA A 72 -9.87 4.61 -9.56
N GLU A 73 -9.77 5.49 -8.56
CA GLU A 73 -10.13 6.91 -8.67
C GLU A 73 -8.97 7.81 -9.13
N CYS A 74 -7.75 7.28 -9.27
CA CYS A 74 -6.62 8.06 -9.77
C CYS A 74 -6.93 8.59 -11.20
N PRO A 75 -7.05 9.92 -11.42
CA PRO A 75 -7.49 10.46 -12.70
C PRO A 75 -6.56 10.13 -13.87
N ARG A 76 -5.30 9.82 -13.58
CA ARG A 76 -4.27 9.47 -14.56
C ARG A 76 -3.95 7.98 -14.59
N ALA A 77 -4.63 7.19 -13.75
CA ALA A 77 -4.36 5.78 -13.49
C ALA A 77 -2.86 5.52 -13.23
N ALA A 78 -2.26 6.40 -12.42
CA ALA A 78 -0.84 6.38 -12.06
C ALA A 78 -0.53 5.43 -10.89
N LEU A 79 -1.54 4.86 -10.23
CA LEU A 79 -1.36 3.88 -9.16
C LEU A 79 -1.55 2.47 -9.72
N LEU A 80 -0.61 1.58 -9.40
CA LEU A 80 -0.58 0.20 -9.89
C LEU A 80 -0.54 -0.74 -8.70
N ARG A 81 -1.41 -1.75 -8.69
CA ARG A 81 -1.37 -2.81 -7.68
C ARG A 81 -0.25 -3.81 -8.00
N GLU A 82 0.45 -4.25 -6.96
CA GLU A 82 1.39 -5.38 -6.99
C GLU A 82 1.10 -6.32 -5.81
N ASP A 83 1.24 -7.63 -6.01
CA ASP A 83 1.01 -8.70 -5.02
C ASP A 83 2.23 -9.62 -4.84
#